data_AF-A0A974SWW8-F1
#
_entry.id   AF-A0A974SWW8-F1
#
_cell.length_a   1.000
_cell.length_b   1.000
_cell.length_c   1.000
_cell.angle_alpha   90.00
_cell.angle_beta   90.00
_cell.angle_gamma   90.00
#
_symmetry.space_group_name_H-M   'P 1'
#
loop_
_entity.id
_entity.type
_entity.pdbx_description
1 polymer ?
#
loop_
_entity_poly.entity_id
_entity_poly.type
_entity_poly.pdbx_seq_one_letter_code
_entity_poly.pdbx_strand_id
1 'polypeptide(L)'
;MLHFIRGPLLTLGVLAGVGAAGLAASQSLEGMGKPNLTASWGSSSEKALRPSAPNRTDIPWFQTLVDNAEAGSVLKPPPGIYAGPVLVDKPLTIDGGDQVIIDAGGKGTVFVIDTKGATLRGVKLQGSGDSHDSDDSCLNVRGDHHVVEGVEIRDCLFGIDLKQANHNVLRNNRISSKPFELGVRGDGLRLWYSNHNLIEGNQVIDSRDMVAWYSNNNTYRNNIGKRSRYSIHFMFAKDSVVEGNSFYDNAVGIYLMYTERIHLRGNTISHATGATGMAFGFKESSDSDVENNEVIYCAVGVGSDLSPFEPDTTIRFKNNRFAFNGVAIRFTSELGGNILTDNIFEGNLTDVVQMGRGVADKNQWRGNYFADYQGFDRNGDGVGDTPHELYSYADQIWIETPAAQFFKTSPVLELLDFLERLAPFSSPELQLKDDAPRFVKPARSAKS
;
A
#
# COMPACT_ATOMS: atom_id res chain seq x y z
N MET A 1 1.18 60.93 24.60
CA MET A 1 2.56 60.43 24.42
C MET A 1 2.56 58.96 24.82
N LEU A 2 2.90 58.10 23.85
CA LEU A 2 3.33 56.67 23.91
C LEU A 2 2.39 55.67 24.62
N HIS A 3 1.72 54.70 23.96
CA HIS A 3 2.11 53.57 23.07
C HIS A 3 2.88 52.40 23.73
N PHE A 4 2.17 51.24 23.74
CA PHE A 4 2.58 49.84 23.60
C PHE A 4 3.53 49.13 24.59
N ILE A 5 3.00 48.04 25.16
CA ILE A 5 3.73 46.94 25.80
C ILE A 5 3.99 45.85 24.75
N ARG A 6 5.25 45.46 24.57
CA ARG A 6 5.70 44.31 23.78
C ARG A 6 6.51 43.36 24.67
N GLY A 7 6.10 42.08 24.66
CA GLY A 7 6.95 40.88 24.70
C GLY A 7 7.43 40.35 26.06
N PRO A 8 7.36 39.02 26.26
CA PRO A 8 8.32 38.32 27.08
C PRO A 8 9.27 37.43 26.27
N LEU A 9 10.40 37.21 26.91
CA LEU A 9 11.67 36.60 26.50
C LEU A 9 11.56 35.17 25.95
N LEU A 10 12.42 34.90 24.97
CA LEU A 10 13.00 33.58 24.72
C LEU A 10 13.91 33.16 25.88
N THR A 11 13.79 31.90 26.31
CA THR A 11 14.90 31.13 26.91
C THR A 11 14.90 29.71 26.38
N LEU A 12 16.11 29.25 26.09
CA LEU A 12 16.55 28.03 25.40
C LEU A 12 16.14 26.73 26.10
N GLY A 13 15.70 25.75 25.28
CA GLY A 13 16.46 24.52 25.03
C GLY A 13 16.36 23.36 26.03
N VAL A 14 15.64 22.30 25.62
CA VAL A 14 16.08 20.90 25.75
C VAL A 14 15.71 20.18 24.46
N LEU A 15 16.73 19.85 23.65
CA LEU A 15 16.63 18.92 22.52
C LEU A 15 16.54 17.50 23.08
N ALA A 16 15.46 16.79 22.78
CA ALA A 16 15.39 15.33 22.86
C ALA A 16 15.09 14.80 21.45
N GLY A 17 15.94 13.88 20.99
CA GLY A 17 16.02 13.44 19.60
C GLY A 17 14.79 12.69 19.12
N VAL A 18 14.06 13.30 18.20
CA VAL A 18 13.13 12.59 17.32
C VAL A 18 13.96 11.86 16.27
N GLY A 19 14.03 10.54 16.40
CA GLY A 19 14.68 9.67 15.41
C GLY A 19 14.09 9.86 14.01
N ALA A 20 14.97 9.82 13.02
CA ALA A 20 14.75 10.17 11.62
C ALA A 20 13.81 9.26 10.80
N ALA A 21 12.68 8.81 11.39
CA ALA A 21 11.57 8.16 10.68
C ALA A 21 10.39 9.12 10.41
N GLY A 22 10.40 10.33 10.98
CA GLY A 22 9.37 11.36 10.78
C GLY A 22 9.66 12.40 9.70
N LEU A 23 10.80 12.31 8.99
CA LEU A 23 11.29 13.36 8.07
C LEU A 23 11.16 13.03 6.57
N ALA A 24 10.50 11.92 6.21
CA ALA A 24 10.17 11.60 4.82
C ALA A 24 8.69 11.83 4.45
N ALA A 25 7.87 12.33 5.38
CA ALA A 25 6.43 12.55 5.18
C ALA A 25 5.98 14.01 5.28
N SER A 26 6.92 14.97 5.19
CA SER A 26 6.64 16.42 5.18
C SER A 26 7.22 17.15 3.96
N GLN A 27 7.52 16.45 2.87
CA GLN A 27 7.56 17.14 1.58
C GLN A 27 6.13 17.46 1.17
N SER A 28 5.90 18.76 1.04
CA SER A 28 4.65 19.48 0.80
C SER A 28 3.52 18.71 0.12
N LEU A 29 2.30 19.01 0.57
CA LEU A 29 1.02 18.87 -0.16
C LEU A 29 1.00 19.57 -1.55
N GLU A 30 2.15 20.09 -2.02
CA GLU A 30 2.38 20.72 -3.32
C GLU A 30 3.31 19.89 -4.23
N GLY A 31 3.75 18.70 -3.81
CA GLY A 31 4.65 17.83 -4.58
C GLY A 31 3.99 17.05 -5.73
N MET A 32 2.70 17.22 -5.96
CA MET A 32 2.00 16.60 -7.09
C MET A 32 1.40 17.70 -7.96
N GLY A 33 2.11 18.05 -9.02
CA GLY A 33 1.59 18.93 -10.04
C GLY A 33 0.23 18.42 -10.53
N LYS A 34 -0.69 19.35 -10.80
CA LYS A 34 -1.80 19.08 -11.73
C LYS A 34 -1.20 18.41 -12.97
N PRO A 35 -1.83 17.38 -13.57
CA PRO A 35 -1.31 16.73 -14.76
C PRO A 35 -0.90 17.79 -15.77
N ASN A 36 0.36 17.73 -16.20
CA ASN A 36 0.95 18.77 -17.02
C ASN A 36 0.19 18.86 -18.34
N LEU A 37 -0.39 20.03 -18.62
CA LEU A 37 -1.08 20.34 -19.88
C LEU A 37 -0.14 20.24 -21.11
N THR A 38 1.17 20.11 -20.89
CA THR A 38 2.19 19.95 -21.94
C THR A 38 2.62 18.49 -22.18
N ALA A 39 1.99 17.50 -21.54
CA ALA A 39 2.22 16.09 -21.89
C ALA A 39 1.96 15.85 -23.38
N SER A 40 2.72 14.95 -24.02
CA SER A 40 2.60 14.66 -25.46
C SER A 40 1.20 14.19 -25.89
N TRP A 41 0.35 13.84 -24.92
CA TRP A 41 -1.01 13.33 -25.08
C TRP A 41 -2.08 14.24 -24.45
N GLY A 42 -1.73 15.46 -24.06
CA GLY A 42 -2.65 16.43 -23.43
C GLY A 42 -3.09 16.04 -22.01
N SER A 43 -3.93 16.90 -21.41
CA SER A 43 -4.58 16.60 -20.12
C SER A 43 -5.52 15.41 -20.24
N SER A 44 -5.75 14.69 -19.13
CA SER A 44 -6.77 13.64 -19.04
C SER A 44 -8.19 14.12 -19.34
N SER A 45 -8.45 15.41 -19.14
CA SER A 45 -9.74 16.06 -19.43
C SER A 45 -9.92 16.40 -20.91
N GLU A 46 -8.90 16.20 -21.73
CA GLU A 46 -8.89 16.51 -23.16
C GLU A 46 -8.76 15.23 -23.97
N LYS A 47 -9.34 15.23 -25.17
CA LYS A 47 -9.19 14.10 -26.10
C LYS A 47 -7.72 13.98 -26.52
N ALA A 48 -7.17 12.78 -26.43
CA ALA A 48 -5.83 12.49 -26.89
C ALA A 48 -5.72 12.76 -28.41
N LEU A 49 -4.64 13.44 -28.80
CA LEU A 49 -4.38 13.76 -30.20
C LEU A 49 -3.76 12.56 -30.91
N ARG A 50 -4.23 12.27 -32.13
CA ARG A 50 -3.62 11.24 -32.98
C ARG A 50 -2.16 11.61 -33.26
N PRO A 51 -1.18 10.72 -32.99
CA PRO A 51 0.21 11.01 -33.31
C PRO A 51 0.42 11.18 -34.81
N SER A 52 1.38 12.03 -35.18
CA SER A 52 1.69 12.32 -36.58
C SER A 52 2.70 11.36 -37.20
N ALA A 53 3.54 10.71 -36.39
CA ALA A 53 4.60 9.80 -36.83
C ALA A 53 4.95 8.78 -35.72
N PRO A 54 5.54 7.63 -36.08
CA PRO A 54 6.11 6.72 -35.09
C PRO A 54 7.36 7.30 -34.44
N ASN A 55 7.70 6.84 -33.23
CA ASN A 55 8.97 7.14 -32.59
C ASN A 55 10.15 6.33 -33.18
N ARG A 56 9.85 5.21 -33.83
CA ARG A 56 10.81 4.32 -34.49
C ARG A 56 10.44 4.16 -35.97
N THR A 57 11.40 4.34 -36.86
CA THR A 57 11.21 4.24 -38.32
C THR A 57 11.78 2.96 -38.92
N ASP A 58 12.47 2.15 -38.13
CA ASP A 58 13.10 0.90 -38.52
C ASP A 58 12.16 -0.32 -38.46
N ILE A 59 10.97 -0.15 -37.90
CA ILE A 59 9.92 -1.17 -37.75
C ILE A 59 8.54 -0.60 -38.14
N PRO A 60 7.55 -1.44 -38.51
CA PRO A 60 6.24 -0.95 -38.93
C PRO A 60 5.50 -0.21 -37.81
N TRP A 61 4.78 0.86 -38.15
CA TRP A 61 4.01 1.63 -37.18
C TRP A 61 2.68 0.94 -36.85
N PHE A 62 2.44 0.65 -35.57
CA PHE A 62 1.21 -0.04 -35.15
C PHE A 62 -0.06 0.79 -35.40
N GLN A 63 0.04 2.13 -35.32
CA GLN A 63 -1.11 3.03 -35.54
C GLN A 63 -1.79 2.79 -36.88
N THR A 64 -1.04 2.44 -37.94
CA THR A 64 -1.60 2.16 -39.26
C THR A 64 -2.61 1.01 -39.23
N LEU A 65 -2.38 -0.01 -38.38
CA LEU A 65 -3.32 -1.12 -38.21
C LEU A 65 -4.60 -0.67 -37.48
N VAL A 66 -4.44 0.18 -36.46
CA VAL A 66 -5.58 0.75 -35.70
C VAL A 66 -6.43 1.65 -36.58
N ASP A 67 -5.80 2.50 -37.40
CA ASP A 67 -6.50 3.41 -38.29
C ASP A 67 -7.37 2.65 -39.31
N ASN A 68 -6.84 1.56 -39.87
CA ASN A 68 -7.53 0.74 -40.88
C ASN A 68 -8.62 -0.18 -40.29
N ALA A 69 -8.61 -0.45 -38.99
CA ALA A 69 -9.63 -1.28 -38.35
C ALA A 69 -10.98 -0.57 -38.26
N GLU A 70 -12.09 -1.27 -38.51
CA GLU A 70 -13.43 -0.70 -38.31
C GLU A 70 -13.74 -0.56 -36.81
N ALA A 71 -14.53 0.45 -36.44
CA ALA A 71 -14.99 0.59 -35.06
C ALA A 71 -15.85 -0.62 -34.66
N GLY A 72 -15.61 -1.15 -33.46
CA GLY A 72 -16.25 -2.36 -32.92
C GLY A 72 -15.65 -3.68 -33.42
N SER A 73 -14.68 -3.63 -34.33
CA SER A 73 -14.07 -4.84 -34.89
C SER A 73 -13.02 -5.48 -33.95
N VAL A 74 -12.53 -6.66 -34.36
CA VAL A 74 -11.39 -7.34 -33.72
C VAL A 74 -10.17 -7.22 -34.64
N LEU A 75 -9.16 -6.47 -34.19
CA LEU A 75 -7.85 -6.41 -34.81
C LEU A 75 -6.97 -7.52 -34.26
N LYS A 76 -6.53 -8.43 -35.13
CA LYS A 76 -5.52 -9.47 -34.87
C LYS A 76 -4.26 -9.16 -35.67
N PRO A 77 -3.30 -8.41 -35.11
CA PRO A 77 -2.07 -8.10 -35.82
C PRO A 77 -1.25 -9.38 -36.08
N PRO A 78 -0.51 -9.46 -37.20
CA PRO A 78 0.51 -10.49 -37.36
C PRO A 78 1.56 -10.46 -36.22
N PRO A 79 2.17 -11.61 -35.87
CA PRO A 79 3.31 -11.65 -34.96
C PRO A 79 4.42 -10.69 -35.39
N GLY A 80 4.96 -9.90 -34.45
CA GLY A 80 6.02 -8.96 -34.77
C GLY A 80 6.24 -7.85 -33.76
N ILE A 81 7.22 -7.00 -34.08
CA ILE A 81 7.55 -5.79 -33.33
C ILE A 81 7.08 -4.58 -34.14
N TYR A 82 6.37 -3.68 -33.47
CA TYR A 82 5.80 -2.49 -34.08
C TYR A 82 6.22 -1.24 -33.31
N ALA A 83 6.38 -0.13 -34.02
CA ALA A 83 6.61 1.16 -33.39
C ALA A 83 5.34 1.66 -32.72
N GLY A 84 5.50 2.23 -31.52
CA GLY A 84 4.59 3.25 -30.99
C GLY A 84 5.00 4.66 -31.46
N PRO A 85 4.29 5.71 -31.05
CA PRO A 85 3.11 5.71 -30.19
C PRO A 85 1.84 5.16 -30.88
N VAL A 86 0.86 4.75 -30.07
CA VAL A 86 -0.46 4.28 -30.53
C VAL A 86 -1.60 4.96 -29.78
N LEU A 87 -2.65 5.35 -30.50
CA LEU A 87 -3.93 5.85 -29.99
C LEU A 87 -5.07 4.97 -30.51
N VAL A 88 -5.89 4.48 -29.59
CA VAL A 88 -7.18 3.85 -29.86
C VAL A 88 -8.28 4.82 -29.43
N ASP A 89 -8.90 5.50 -30.40
CA ASP A 89 -9.94 6.52 -30.17
C ASP A 89 -11.36 6.08 -30.57
N LYS A 90 -11.51 4.80 -30.90
CA LYS A 90 -12.76 4.12 -31.26
C LYS A 90 -12.87 2.78 -30.53
N PRO A 91 -14.09 2.28 -30.25
CA PRO A 91 -14.26 0.94 -29.69
C PRO A 91 -13.54 -0.06 -30.57
N LEU A 92 -12.64 -0.86 -30.00
CA LEU A 92 -11.82 -1.80 -30.75
C LEU A 92 -11.33 -2.90 -29.81
N THR A 93 -11.35 -4.15 -30.29
CA THR A 93 -10.63 -5.25 -29.63
C THR A 93 -9.30 -5.45 -30.34
N ILE A 94 -8.19 -5.33 -29.62
CA ILE A 94 -6.85 -5.67 -30.09
C ILE A 94 -6.42 -6.95 -29.39
N ASP A 95 -6.15 -7.98 -30.17
CA ASP A 95 -5.70 -9.29 -29.69
C ASP A 95 -4.35 -9.63 -30.32
N GLY A 96 -3.30 -9.49 -29.53
CA GLY A 96 -1.91 -9.70 -29.95
C GLY A 96 -1.44 -11.16 -29.87
N GLY A 97 -2.23 -12.07 -29.30
CA GLY A 97 -1.89 -13.49 -29.16
C GLY A 97 -0.55 -13.76 -28.47
N ASP A 98 -0.10 -12.87 -27.57
CA ASP A 98 1.20 -12.87 -26.89
C ASP A 98 2.43 -12.76 -27.81
N GLN A 99 2.20 -12.46 -29.09
CA GLN A 99 3.20 -12.45 -30.16
C GLN A 99 3.48 -11.05 -30.72
N VAL A 100 2.79 -10.03 -30.21
CA VAL A 100 2.91 -8.63 -30.64
C VAL A 100 3.65 -7.82 -29.58
N ILE A 101 4.71 -7.12 -30.00
CA ILE A 101 5.44 -6.14 -29.19
C ILE A 101 5.23 -4.74 -29.78
N ILE A 102 4.86 -3.77 -28.95
CA ILE A 102 4.78 -2.35 -29.31
C ILE A 102 5.84 -1.60 -28.52
N ASP A 103 6.76 -0.96 -29.23
CA ASP A 103 7.95 -0.30 -28.68
C ASP A 103 7.97 1.19 -29.07
N ALA A 104 7.97 2.09 -28.09
CA ALA A 104 8.03 3.54 -28.32
C ALA A 104 9.45 4.12 -28.39
N GLY A 105 10.49 3.30 -28.36
CA GLY A 105 11.88 3.72 -28.61
C GLY A 105 12.48 4.61 -27.53
N GLY A 106 12.01 4.50 -26.29
CA GLY A 106 12.48 5.29 -25.16
C GLY A 106 11.90 6.71 -25.12
N LYS A 107 10.75 6.96 -25.75
CA LYS A 107 10.17 8.30 -25.88
C LYS A 107 8.68 8.32 -25.59
N GLY A 108 8.26 9.14 -24.63
CA GLY A 108 6.86 9.41 -24.34
C GLY A 108 6.07 8.18 -23.88
N THR A 109 4.74 8.29 -23.91
CA THR A 109 3.84 7.15 -23.65
C THR A 109 3.68 6.24 -24.88
N VAL A 110 3.69 4.92 -24.67
CA VAL A 110 3.66 3.91 -25.74
C VAL A 110 2.28 3.75 -26.35
N PHE A 111 1.24 3.61 -25.51
CA PHE A 111 -0.10 3.26 -25.94
C PHE A 111 -1.14 4.06 -25.17
N VAL A 112 -2.12 4.63 -25.87
CA VAL A 112 -3.25 5.36 -25.29
C VAL A 112 -4.57 4.73 -25.75
N ILE A 113 -5.44 4.41 -24.80
CA ILE A 113 -6.85 4.11 -25.04
C ILE A 113 -7.64 5.35 -24.63
N ASP A 114 -8.39 5.95 -25.55
CA ASP A 114 -9.23 7.12 -25.29
C ASP A 114 -10.58 6.96 -26.01
N THR A 115 -11.39 6.05 -25.49
CA THR A 115 -12.69 5.69 -26.07
C THR A 115 -13.59 5.07 -25.00
N LYS A 116 -14.60 4.29 -25.38
CA LYS A 116 -15.37 3.44 -24.45
C LYS A 116 -15.42 2.01 -24.95
N GLY A 117 -15.34 1.04 -24.04
CA GLY A 117 -15.55 -0.37 -24.39
C GLY A 117 -14.45 -1.03 -25.24
N ALA A 118 -13.24 -0.46 -25.29
CA ALA A 118 -12.11 -1.10 -25.96
C ALA A 118 -11.53 -2.27 -25.15
N THR A 119 -10.97 -3.26 -25.85
CA THR A 119 -10.24 -4.38 -25.24
C THR A 119 -8.82 -4.43 -25.78
N LEU A 120 -7.83 -4.49 -24.89
CA LEU A 120 -6.44 -4.75 -25.23
C LEU A 120 -6.01 -6.05 -24.55
N ARG A 121 -5.62 -7.06 -25.33
CA ARG A 121 -5.19 -8.34 -24.79
C ARG A 121 -3.97 -8.94 -25.45
N GLY A 122 -3.15 -9.63 -24.67
CA GLY A 122 -2.03 -10.44 -25.15
C GLY A 122 -1.00 -9.65 -25.97
N VAL A 123 -0.69 -8.42 -25.56
CA VAL A 123 0.35 -7.59 -26.18
C VAL A 123 1.47 -7.32 -25.17
N LYS A 124 2.67 -7.06 -25.70
CA LYS A 124 3.80 -6.58 -24.91
C LYS A 124 4.04 -5.10 -25.22
N LEU A 125 4.06 -4.25 -24.20
CA LEU A 125 4.34 -2.82 -24.33
C LEU A 125 5.70 -2.51 -23.69
N GLN A 126 6.52 -1.72 -24.38
CA GLN A 126 7.84 -1.36 -23.86
C GLN A 126 8.37 -0.02 -24.38
N GLY A 127 9.44 0.46 -23.74
CA GLY A 127 10.24 1.55 -24.25
C GLY A 127 9.54 2.91 -24.13
N SER A 128 8.84 3.17 -23.02
CA SER A 128 8.39 4.53 -22.72
C SER A 128 9.59 5.46 -22.51
N GLY A 129 9.34 6.78 -22.53
CA GLY A 129 10.28 7.75 -22.00
C GLY A 129 10.43 7.69 -20.48
N ASP A 130 11.15 8.66 -19.93
CA ASP A 130 11.60 8.71 -18.53
C ASP A 130 11.15 9.99 -17.79
N SER A 131 10.19 10.72 -18.37
CA SER A 131 9.66 11.95 -17.77
C SER A 131 8.53 11.65 -16.77
N HIS A 132 8.74 12.06 -15.51
CA HIS A 132 7.70 12.09 -14.48
C HIS A 132 6.66 13.19 -14.75
N ASP A 133 7.07 14.32 -15.35
CA ASP A 133 6.18 15.46 -15.59
C ASP A 133 5.09 15.17 -16.63
N SER A 134 5.41 14.34 -17.63
CA SER A 134 4.48 13.91 -18.68
C SER A 134 3.87 12.53 -18.43
N ASP A 135 4.17 11.91 -17.29
CA ASP A 135 3.77 10.55 -16.94
C ASP A 135 4.05 9.54 -18.06
N ASP A 136 5.30 9.45 -18.51
CA ASP A 136 5.66 8.57 -19.62
C ASP A 136 5.36 7.10 -19.29
N SER A 137 4.27 6.59 -19.85
CA SER A 137 3.66 5.31 -19.47
C SER A 137 3.70 4.30 -20.60
N CYS A 138 3.64 3.02 -20.26
CA CYS A 138 3.38 1.99 -21.26
C CYS A 138 1.92 2.06 -21.75
N LEU A 139 0.97 2.22 -20.82
CA LEU A 139 -0.45 2.26 -21.15
C LEU A 139 -1.15 3.39 -20.40
N ASN A 140 -1.63 4.38 -21.13
CA ASN A 140 -2.55 5.41 -20.65
C ASN A 140 -3.99 5.01 -20.97
N VAL A 141 -4.84 4.86 -19.95
CA VAL A 141 -6.24 4.47 -20.11
C VAL A 141 -7.13 5.65 -19.74
N ARG A 142 -7.90 6.12 -20.72
CA ARG A 142 -8.94 7.14 -20.59
C ARG A 142 -10.26 6.57 -21.08
N GLY A 143 -11.34 6.94 -20.39
CA GLY A 143 -12.67 6.43 -20.67
C GLY A 143 -13.01 5.16 -19.88
N ASP A 144 -14.18 4.60 -20.20
CA ASP A 144 -14.85 3.65 -19.32
C ASP A 144 -15.07 2.29 -19.99
N HIS A 145 -15.27 1.26 -19.15
CA HIS A 145 -15.65 -0.09 -19.56
C HIS A 145 -14.62 -0.80 -20.45
N HIS A 146 -13.34 -0.49 -20.28
CA HIS A 146 -12.24 -1.16 -20.96
C HIS A 146 -11.88 -2.50 -20.31
N VAL A 147 -11.34 -3.41 -21.12
CA VAL A 147 -10.71 -4.63 -20.65
C VAL A 147 -9.24 -4.62 -21.07
N VAL A 148 -8.33 -4.68 -20.10
CA VAL A 148 -6.89 -4.82 -20.30
C VAL A 148 -6.46 -6.15 -19.69
N GLU A 149 -6.13 -7.11 -20.53
CA GLU A 149 -5.92 -8.49 -20.11
C GLU A 149 -4.65 -9.14 -20.67
N GLY A 150 -3.85 -9.76 -19.81
CA GLY A 150 -2.67 -10.51 -20.25
C GLY A 150 -1.63 -9.62 -20.95
N VAL A 151 -1.59 -8.33 -20.63
CA VAL A 151 -0.59 -7.40 -21.17
C VAL A 151 0.71 -7.53 -20.37
N GLU A 152 1.84 -7.59 -21.07
CA GLU A 152 3.18 -7.54 -20.48
C GLU A 152 3.76 -6.13 -20.64
N ILE A 153 4.17 -5.51 -19.55
CA ILE A 153 4.76 -4.18 -19.48
C ILE A 153 6.17 -4.29 -18.91
N ARG A 154 7.13 -3.76 -19.66
CA ARG A 154 8.55 -3.75 -19.29
C ARG A 154 9.24 -2.50 -19.82
N ASP A 155 10.33 -2.09 -19.19
CA ASP A 155 11.10 -0.91 -19.61
C ASP A 155 10.22 0.34 -19.79
N CYS A 156 9.27 0.52 -18.88
CA CYS A 156 8.40 1.69 -18.85
C CYS A 156 8.53 2.40 -17.51
N LEU A 157 8.53 3.74 -17.51
CA LEU A 157 8.60 4.50 -16.27
C LEU A 157 7.32 4.29 -15.47
N PHE A 158 6.17 4.58 -16.07
CA PHE A 158 4.86 4.20 -15.53
C PHE A 158 4.29 2.99 -16.28
N GLY A 159 3.63 2.09 -15.58
CA GLY A 159 3.06 0.89 -16.20
C GLY A 159 1.71 1.18 -16.86
N ILE A 160 0.63 0.86 -16.14
CA ILE A 160 -0.75 1.18 -16.54
C ILE A 160 -1.24 2.37 -15.71
N ASP A 161 -1.66 3.43 -16.41
CA ASP A 161 -2.10 4.68 -15.80
C ASP A 161 -3.53 5.02 -16.22
N LEU A 162 -4.48 4.83 -15.30
CA LEU A 162 -5.89 5.16 -15.46
C LEU A 162 -6.11 6.61 -15.09
N LYS A 163 -6.58 7.40 -16.06
CA LYS A 163 -6.89 8.82 -15.89
C LYS A 163 -8.38 9.06 -16.12
N GLN A 164 -9.12 9.30 -15.04
CA GLN A 164 -10.58 9.50 -15.07
C GLN A 164 -11.33 8.36 -15.77
N ALA A 165 -10.92 7.12 -15.47
CA ALA A 165 -11.37 5.94 -16.16
C ALA A 165 -12.16 5.04 -15.20
N ASN A 166 -13.44 4.77 -15.50
CA ASN A 166 -14.32 4.04 -14.59
C ASN A 166 -14.78 2.70 -15.16
N HIS A 167 -15.17 1.78 -14.28
CA HIS A 167 -15.76 0.49 -14.67
C HIS A 167 -14.85 -0.37 -15.57
N ASN A 168 -13.52 -0.23 -15.45
CA ASN A 168 -12.56 -0.99 -16.23
C ASN A 168 -12.15 -2.28 -15.53
N VAL A 169 -11.74 -3.27 -16.32
CA VAL A 169 -11.17 -4.53 -15.85
C VAL A 169 -9.72 -4.63 -16.28
N LEU A 170 -8.81 -4.62 -15.32
CA LEU A 170 -7.38 -4.86 -15.53
C LEU A 170 -7.06 -6.21 -14.91
N ARG A 171 -6.83 -7.23 -15.74
CA ARG A 171 -6.61 -8.59 -15.24
C ARG A 171 -5.44 -9.33 -15.85
N ASN A 172 -4.79 -10.16 -15.05
CA ASN A 172 -3.72 -11.06 -15.48
C ASN A 172 -2.54 -10.34 -16.20
N ASN A 173 -2.33 -9.05 -15.93
CA ASN A 173 -1.25 -8.28 -16.52
C ASN A 173 0.07 -8.49 -15.75
N ARG A 174 1.21 -8.36 -16.43
CA ARG A 174 2.55 -8.42 -15.83
C ARG A 174 3.23 -7.08 -16.03
N ILE A 175 3.63 -6.43 -14.96
CA ILE A 175 4.10 -5.06 -14.97
C ILE A 175 5.44 -4.98 -14.24
N SER A 176 6.42 -4.40 -14.92
CA SER A 176 7.73 -4.06 -14.37
C SER A 176 8.18 -2.68 -14.89
N SER A 177 8.93 -1.96 -14.06
CA SER A 177 9.42 -0.62 -14.40
C SER A 177 10.76 -0.67 -15.15
N LYS A 178 11.24 0.50 -15.58
CA LYS A 178 12.65 0.74 -15.91
C LYS A 178 13.58 0.34 -14.75
N PRO A 179 14.83 -0.07 -15.04
CA PRO A 179 15.82 -0.52 -14.04
C PRO A 179 16.44 0.65 -13.27
N PHE A 180 15.60 1.52 -12.70
CA PHE A 180 16.01 2.62 -11.84
C PHE A 180 15.96 2.22 -10.36
N GLU A 181 16.54 3.06 -9.52
CA GLU A 181 16.38 2.98 -8.07
C GLU A 181 14.91 3.15 -7.68
N LEU A 182 14.49 2.46 -6.61
CA LEU A 182 13.09 2.32 -6.24
C LEU A 182 12.34 3.65 -6.11
N GLY A 183 12.99 4.67 -5.55
CA GLY A 183 12.39 5.99 -5.30
C GLY A 183 12.10 6.80 -6.57
N VAL A 184 12.80 6.52 -7.68
CA VAL A 184 12.69 7.29 -8.93
C VAL A 184 12.01 6.51 -10.07
N ARG A 185 11.63 5.25 -9.83
CA ARG A 185 10.69 4.52 -10.70
C ARG A 185 9.33 5.22 -10.74
N GLY A 186 8.59 5.05 -11.82
CA GLY A 186 7.18 5.42 -11.84
C GLY A 186 6.30 4.32 -11.25
N ASP A 187 5.02 4.63 -11.10
CA ASP A 187 4.05 3.71 -10.55
C ASP A 187 3.74 2.60 -11.58
N GLY A 188 3.69 1.36 -11.12
CA GLY A 188 3.37 0.22 -11.98
C GLY A 188 1.90 0.23 -12.39
N LEU A 189 1.01 0.55 -11.46
CA LEU A 189 -0.42 0.64 -11.73
C LEU A 189 -1.00 1.83 -10.97
N ARG A 190 -1.47 2.85 -11.68
CA ARG A 190 -1.97 4.09 -11.10
C ARG A 190 -3.42 4.32 -11.47
N LEU A 191 -4.25 4.59 -10.48
CA LEU A 191 -5.62 5.07 -10.64
C LEU A 191 -5.68 6.53 -10.18
N TRP A 192 -6.11 7.40 -11.07
CA TRP A 192 -6.35 8.82 -10.78
C TRP A 192 -7.79 9.17 -11.14
N TYR A 193 -8.59 9.58 -10.15
CA TYR A 193 -10.04 9.83 -10.29
C TYR A 193 -10.80 8.69 -11.01
N SER A 194 -10.40 7.45 -10.74
CA SER A 194 -10.84 6.27 -11.48
C SER A 194 -11.59 5.33 -10.54
N ASN A 195 -12.89 5.14 -10.78
CA ASN A 195 -13.79 4.50 -9.83
C ASN A 195 -14.39 3.20 -10.39
N HIS A 196 -14.84 2.32 -9.49
CA HIS A 196 -15.55 1.09 -9.86
C HIS A 196 -14.73 0.14 -10.77
N ASN A 197 -13.40 0.17 -10.66
CA ASN A 197 -12.52 -0.69 -11.44
C ASN A 197 -12.22 -2.01 -10.72
N LEU A 198 -12.01 -3.05 -11.51
CA LEU A 198 -11.55 -4.36 -11.06
C LEU A 198 -10.08 -4.57 -11.45
N ILE A 199 -9.23 -4.71 -10.44
CA ILE A 199 -7.80 -4.99 -10.57
C ILE A 199 -7.56 -6.42 -10.06
N GLU A 200 -7.47 -7.38 -10.99
CA GLU A 200 -7.49 -8.82 -10.65
C GLU A 200 -6.28 -9.60 -11.19
N GLY A 201 -5.62 -10.41 -10.36
CA GLY A 201 -4.64 -11.38 -10.85
C GLY A 201 -3.39 -10.77 -11.50
N ASN A 202 -3.15 -9.47 -11.30
CA ASN A 202 -2.01 -8.78 -11.89
C ASN A 202 -0.74 -9.04 -11.08
N GLN A 203 0.41 -8.98 -11.75
CA GLN A 203 1.74 -9.05 -11.14
C GLN A 203 2.44 -7.71 -11.33
N VAL A 204 2.66 -6.98 -10.24
CA VAL A 204 3.41 -5.72 -10.23
C VAL A 204 4.71 -5.95 -9.49
N ILE A 205 5.80 -6.06 -10.24
CA ILE A 205 7.09 -6.51 -9.75
C ILE A 205 8.17 -5.53 -10.20
N ASP A 206 9.07 -5.14 -9.29
CA ASP A 206 10.14 -4.20 -9.60
C ASP A 206 9.60 -2.86 -10.15
N SER A 207 8.54 -2.34 -9.54
CA SER A 207 7.94 -1.03 -9.82
C SER A 207 7.96 -0.15 -8.58
N ARG A 208 7.54 1.12 -8.67
CA ARG A 208 7.39 1.94 -7.46
C ARG A 208 6.19 1.50 -6.65
N ASP A 209 4.98 1.80 -7.10
CA ASP A 209 3.75 1.51 -6.38
C ASP A 209 2.63 0.95 -7.28
N MET A 210 1.64 0.28 -6.69
CA MET A 210 0.26 0.48 -7.13
C MET A 210 -0.36 1.61 -6.31
N VAL A 211 -1.04 2.56 -6.96
CA VAL A 211 -1.57 3.74 -6.26
C VAL A 211 -3.00 4.05 -6.68
N ALA A 212 -3.81 4.46 -5.71
CA ALA A 212 -5.20 4.90 -5.87
C ALA A 212 -5.36 6.32 -5.32
N TRP A 213 -5.47 7.29 -6.24
CA TRP A 213 -5.72 8.71 -5.93
C TRP A 213 -7.15 9.10 -6.26
N TYR A 214 -7.89 9.58 -5.27
CA TYR A 214 -9.28 10.02 -5.44
C TYR A 214 -10.16 8.97 -6.16
N SER A 215 -9.85 7.70 -5.92
CA SER A 215 -10.30 6.56 -6.73
C SER A 215 -11.04 5.59 -5.84
N ASN A 216 -12.37 5.60 -5.94
CA ASN A 216 -13.28 4.98 -4.98
C ASN A 216 -13.94 3.73 -5.55
N ASN A 217 -14.49 2.89 -4.67
CA ASN A 217 -15.25 1.71 -5.05
C ASN A 217 -14.48 0.73 -5.95
N ASN A 218 -13.15 0.66 -5.80
CA ASN A 218 -12.31 -0.22 -6.58
C ASN A 218 -12.11 -1.56 -5.85
N THR A 219 -11.93 -2.64 -6.62
CA THR A 219 -11.64 -3.97 -6.09
C THR A 219 -10.27 -4.43 -6.55
N TYR A 220 -9.38 -4.73 -5.60
CA TYR A 220 -8.05 -5.28 -5.83
C TYR A 220 -8.03 -6.71 -5.32
N ARG A 221 -8.08 -7.70 -6.22
CA ARG A 221 -8.15 -9.11 -5.82
C ARG A 221 -7.10 -10.01 -6.44
N ASN A 222 -6.54 -10.91 -5.64
CA ASN A 222 -5.61 -11.95 -6.09
C ASN A 222 -4.38 -11.42 -6.86
N ASN A 223 -3.94 -10.19 -6.59
CA ASN A 223 -2.75 -9.62 -7.22
C ASN A 223 -1.48 -10.02 -6.45
N ILE A 224 -0.35 -9.96 -7.17
CA ILE A 224 0.99 -10.12 -6.62
C ILE A 224 1.71 -8.77 -6.70
N GLY A 225 2.21 -8.30 -5.56
CA GLY A 225 3.04 -7.10 -5.44
C GLY A 225 4.38 -7.47 -4.84
N LYS A 226 5.49 -7.21 -5.55
CA LYS A 226 6.81 -7.67 -5.11
C LYS A 226 7.92 -6.67 -5.42
N ARG A 227 8.85 -6.45 -4.47
CA ARG A 227 10.01 -5.56 -4.63
C ARG A 227 9.63 -4.16 -5.09
N SER A 228 8.52 -3.69 -4.54
CA SER A 228 7.96 -2.36 -4.74
C SER A 228 8.10 -1.54 -3.45
N ARG A 229 7.88 -0.23 -3.54
CA ARG A 229 7.85 0.65 -2.37
C ARG A 229 6.56 0.40 -1.61
N TYR A 230 5.41 0.65 -2.24
CA TYR A 230 4.11 0.23 -1.73
C TYR A 230 3.54 -0.86 -2.63
N SER A 231 3.03 -1.97 -2.09
CA SER A 231 2.20 -2.85 -2.92
C SER A 231 0.93 -2.13 -3.32
N ILE A 232 0.22 -1.50 -2.37
CA ILE A 232 -0.88 -0.58 -2.66
C ILE A 232 -0.79 0.65 -1.75
N HIS A 233 -0.91 1.83 -2.36
CA HIS A 233 -1.01 3.10 -1.66
C HIS A 233 -2.35 3.77 -1.99
N PHE A 234 -3.19 3.97 -0.98
CA PHE A 234 -4.42 4.73 -1.07
C PHE A 234 -4.22 6.15 -0.55
N MET A 235 -4.75 7.11 -1.29
CA MET A 235 -4.64 8.53 -1.01
C MET A 235 -5.97 9.20 -1.39
N PHE A 236 -6.72 9.65 -0.39
CA PHE A 236 -8.04 10.25 -0.57
C PHE A 236 -9.03 9.32 -1.28
N ALA A 237 -9.04 8.04 -0.91
CA ALA A 237 -9.91 7.03 -1.49
C ALA A 237 -10.94 6.53 -0.46
N LYS A 238 -12.01 5.91 -0.95
CA LYS A 238 -13.02 5.28 -0.10
C LYS A 238 -13.68 4.05 -0.70
N ASP A 239 -14.33 3.29 0.17
CA ASP A 239 -15.30 2.24 -0.18
C ASP A 239 -14.70 1.14 -1.08
N SER A 240 -13.42 0.84 -0.91
CA SER A 240 -12.67 -0.10 -1.77
C SER A 240 -12.31 -1.39 -1.05
N VAL A 241 -12.12 -2.46 -1.81
CA VAL A 241 -11.82 -3.80 -1.30
C VAL A 241 -10.44 -4.24 -1.77
N VAL A 242 -9.62 -4.75 -0.84
CA VAL A 242 -8.33 -5.37 -1.12
C VAL A 242 -8.36 -6.78 -0.56
N GLU A 243 -8.48 -7.78 -1.43
CA GLU A 243 -8.72 -9.17 -1.01
C GLU A 243 -7.81 -10.21 -1.64
N GLY A 244 -7.35 -11.18 -0.84
CA GLY A 244 -6.62 -12.35 -1.35
C GLY A 244 -5.30 -12.03 -2.04
N ASN A 245 -4.73 -10.84 -1.84
CA ASN A 245 -3.49 -10.44 -2.51
C ASN A 245 -2.26 -11.00 -1.77
N SER A 246 -1.17 -11.19 -2.52
CA SER A 246 0.12 -11.64 -2.00
C SER A 246 1.18 -10.56 -2.19
N PHE A 247 1.55 -9.90 -1.10
CA PHE A 247 2.47 -8.77 -1.07
C PHE A 247 3.73 -9.13 -0.29
N TYR A 248 4.88 -9.19 -0.95
CA TYR A 248 6.10 -9.63 -0.30
C TYR A 248 7.36 -8.95 -0.82
N ASP A 249 8.37 -8.83 0.04
CA ASP A 249 9.63 -8.14 -0.24
C ASP A 249 9.44 -6.66 -0.66
N ASN A 250 8.40 -6.01 -0.17
CA ASN A 250 8.13 -4.59 -0.42
C ASN A 250 8.63 -3.74 0.75
N ALA A 251 8.84 -2.45 0.55
CA ALA A 251 9.07 -1.57 1.71
C ALA A 251 7.80 -1.50 2.58
N VAL A 252 6.63 -1.41 1.94
CA VAL A 252 5.32 -1.39 2.60
C VAL A 252 4.33 -2.27 1.84
N GLY A 253 3.50 -3.02 2.57
CA GLY A 253 2.40 -3.78 1.98
C GLY A 253 1.28 -2.86 1.48
N ILE A 254 0.37 -2.48 2.38
CA ILE A 254 -0.77 -1.62 2.05
C ILE A 254 -0.71 -0.38 2.94
N TYR A 255 -0.81 0.81 2.35
CA TYR A 255 -0.82 2.08 3.07
C TYR A 255 -2.10 2.85 2.77
N LEU A 256 -2.84 3.22 3.82
CA LEU A 256 -4.04 4.05 3.75
C LEU A 256 -3.71 5.46 4.25
N MET A 257 -3.88 6.46 3.40
CA MET A 257 -3.65 7.86 3.74
C MET A 257 -4.88 8.69 3.40
N TYR A 258 -5.44 9.40 4.39
CA TYR A 258 -6.65 10.22 4.21
C TYR A 258 -7.81 9.42 3.60
N THR A 259 -7.99 8.18 4.06
CA THR A 259 -8.77 7.16 3.37
C THR A 259 -9.75 6.49 4.34
N GLU A 260 -10.94 6.16 3.84
CA GLU A 260 -12.04 5.64 4.68
C GLU A 260 -12.70 4.39 4.09
N ARG A 261 -13.25 3.53 4.97
CA ARG A 261 -14.08 2.38 4.56
C ARG A 261 -13.39 1.47 3.55
N ILE A 262 -12.16 1.09 3.87
CA ILE A 262 -11.41 0.10 3.10
C ILE A 262 -11.53 -1.26 3.78
N HIS A 263 -11.87 -2.28 3.00
CA HIS A 263 -11.95 -3.66 3.49
C HIS A 263 -10.73 -4.44 3.03
N LEU A 264 -9.79 -4.67 3.96
CA LEU A 264 -8.55 -5.40 3.76
C LEU A 264 -8.73 -6.84 4.25
N ARG A 265 -9.02 -7.78 3.35
CA ARG A 265 -9.40 -9.15 3.74
C ARG A 265 -8.58 -10.28 3.12
N GLY A 266 -8.08 -11.18 3.96
CA GLY A 266 -7.46 -12.42 3.49
C GLY A 266 -6.17 -12.24 2.68
N ASN A 267 -5.50 -11.10 2.83
CA ASN A 267 -4.22 -10.82 2.17
C ASN A 267 -3.06 -11.46 2.94
N THR A 268 -2.00 -11.81 2.22
CA THR A 268 -0.73 -12.24 2.79
C THR A 268 0.30 -11.14 2.55
N ILE A 269 0.85 -10.59 3.63
CA ILE A 269 1.90 -9.58 3.57
C ILE A 269 3.11 -10.10 4.32
N SER A 270 4.26 -10.16 3.64
CA SER A 270 5.49 -10.63 4.29
C SER A 270 6.73 -9.85 3.89
N HIS A 271 7.75 -9.89 4.74
CA HIS A 271 9.05 -9.27 4.48
C HIS A 271 8.96 -7.77 4.15
N ALA A 272 7.99 -7.07 4.76
CA ALA A 272 7.98 -5.61 4.76
C ALA A 272 9.03 -5.08 5.74
N THR A 273 10.27 -4.99 5.27
CA THR A 273 11.47 -4.77 6.08
C THR A 273 12.10 -3.39 5.82
N GLY A 274 13.13 -3.05 6.60
CA GLY A 274 13.81 -1.75 6.52
C GLY A 274 13.21 -0.70 7.46
N ALA A 275 13.77 0.52 7.43
CA ALA A 275 13.43 1.58 8.38
C ALA A 275 11.96 2.04 8.30
N THR A 276 11.34 1.95 7.13
CA THR A 276 9.93 2.26 6.89
C THR A 276 9.07 1.00 6.75
N GLY A 277 9.63 -0.17 7.08
CA GLY A 277 9.03 -1.48 6.86
C GLY A 277 7.71 -1.65 7.59
N MET A 278 6.59 -1.73 6.87
CA MET A 278 5.30 -2.07 7.49
C MET A 278 4.36 -2.87 6.60
N ALA A 279 3.59 -3.80 7.16
CA ALA A 279 2.60 -4.54 6.40
C ALA A 279 1.36 -3.69 6.09
N PHE A 280 0.77 -3.10 7.12
CA PHE A 280 -0.33 -2.15 7.00
C PHE A 280 0.09 -0.79 7.59
N GLY A 281 -0.15 0.28 6.86
CA GLY A 281 0.04 1.65 7.32
C GLY A 281 -1.27 2.43 7.30
N PHE A 282 -1.53 3.19 8.35
CA PHE A 282 -2.66 4.11 8.44
C PHE A 282 -2.14 5.50 8.78
N LYS A 283 -2.58 6.49 8.02
CA LYS A 283 -2.38 7.90 8.33
C LYS A 283 -3.67 8.64 8.09
N GLU A 284 -4.20 9.25 9.16
CA GLU A 284 -5.46 9.99 9.15
C GLU A 284 -6.56 9.22 8.39
N SER A 285 -6.73 7.94 8.71
CA SER A 285 -7.62 7.02 8.01
C SER A 285 -8.64 6.43 8.97
N SER A 286 -9.84 6.12 8.49
CA SER A 286 -10.98 5.81 9.36
C SER A 286 -11.86 4.68 8.84
N ASP A 287 -12.69 4.15 9.74
CA ASP A 287 -13.81 3.27 9.44
C ASP A 287 -13.49 2.03 8.59
N SER A 288 -12.30 1.46 8.74
CA SER A 288 -11.78 0.37 7.89
C SER A 288 -11.73 -0.98 8.60
N ASP A 289 -11.87 -2.05 7.80
CA ASP A 289 -11.80 -3.44 8.25
C ASP A 289 -10.49 -4.09 7.83
N VAL A 290 -9.82 -4.74 8.77
CA VAL A 290 -8.64 -5.56 8.54
C VAL A 290 -8.96 -6.96 9.03
N GLU A 291 -9.28 -7.87 8.10
CA GLU A 291 -9.83 -9.17 8.45
C GLU A 291 -9.09 -10.35 7.82
N ASN A 292 -8.87 -11.42 8.60
CA ASN A 292 -8.38 -12.70 8.09
C ASN A 292 -7.02 -12.62 7.36
N ASN A 293 -6.21 -11.58 7.60
CA ASN A 293 -4.92 -11.40 6.94
C ASN A 293 -3.80 -12.22 7.61
N GLU A 294 -2.74 -12.48 6.87
CA GLU A 294 -1.48 -13.07 7.31
C GLU A 294 -0.38 -12.01 7.20
N VAL A 295 0.22 -11.62 8.33
CA VAL A 295 1.26 -10.60 8.43
C VAL A 295 2.49 -11.21 9.07
N ILE A 296 3.52 -11.46 8.24
CA ILE A 296 4.63 -12.35 8.61
C ILE A 296 5.98 -11.73 8.30
N TYR A 297 6.92 -11.74 9.25
CA TYR A 297 8.30 -11.24 9.02
C TYR A 297 8.37 -9.76 8.58
N CYS A 298 7.45 -8.92 9.06
CA CYS A 298 7.49 -7.48 8.81
C CYS A 298 8.21 -6.76 9.97
N ALA A 299 8.88 -5.64 9.68
CA ALA A 299 9.46 -4.81 10.73
C ALA A 299 8.34 -4.24 11.65
N VAL A 300 7.25 -3.80 11.04
CA VAL A 300 5.99 -3.46 11.73
C VAL A 300 4.82 -4.17 11.04
N GLY A 301 3.95 -4.85 11.78
CA GLY A 301 2.75 -5.47 11.21
C GLY A 301 1.71 -4.42 10.83
N VAL A 302 1.30 -3.60 11.80
CA VAL A 302 0.40 -2.45 11.64
C VAL A 302 1.07 -1.21 12.21
N GLY A 303 1.29 -0.19 11.39
CA GLY A 303 1.63 1.16 11.83
C GLY A 303 0.42 2.06 11.68
N SER A 304 -0.01 2.70 12.77
CA SER A 304 -1.18 3.58 12.76
C SER A 304 -0.86 4.94 13.37
N ASP A 305 -1.02 5.97 12.54
CA ASP A 305 -0.80 7.37 12.88
C ASP A 305 -2.10 8.17 12.74
N LEU A 306 -2.47 8.86 13.82
CA LEU A 306 -3.70 9.66 13.92
C LEU A 306 -4.94 8.98 13.32
N SER A 307 -5.11 7.68 13.58
CA SER A 307 -6.15 6.84 12.97
C SER A 307 -6.83 5.95 14.03
N PRO A 308 -8.18 5.87 14.08
CA PRO A 308 -9.18 6.61 13.30
C PRO A 308 -9.10 8.14 13.48
N PHE A 309 -9.29 8.86 12.38
CA PHE A 309 -9.25 10.33 12.34
C PHE A 309 -10.63 10.95 12.47
N GLU A 310 -11.61 10.41 11.75
CA GLU A 310 -12.99 10.88 11.79
C GLU A 310 -13.66 10.53 13.14
N PRO A 311 -14.34 11.50 13.78
CA PRO A 311 -15.05 11.25 15.04
C PRO A 311 -16.05 10.10 14.94
N ASP A 312 -16.22 9.38 16.05
CA ASP A 312 -17.17 8.26 16.19
C ASP A 312 -16.96 7.10 15.19
N THR A 313 -15.79 7.04 14.54
CA THR A 313 -15.40 5.92 13.67
C THR A 313 -14.40 4.97 14.35
N THR A 314 -14.25 3.77 13.79
CA THR A 314 -13.35 2.74 14.35
C THR A 314 -12.53 2.06 13.27
N ILE A 315 -11.36 1.52 13.63
CA ILE A 315 -10.64 0.56 12.80
C ILE A 315 -10.74 -0.81 13.44
N ARG A 316 -11.18 -1.80 12.67
CA ARG A 316 -11.55 -3.12 13.16
C ARG A 316 -10.56 -4.16 12.65
N PHE A 317 -9.83 -4.79 13.57
CA PHE A 317 -8.88 -5.86 13.30
C PHE A 317 -9.46 -7.18 13.79
N LYS A 318 -9.81 -8.07 12.87
CA LYS A 318 -10.46 -9.34 13.18
C LYS A 318 -9.80 -10.55 12.53
N ASN A 319 -9.57 -11.62 13.29
CA ASN A 319 -9.06 -12.91 12.76
C ASN A 319 -7.73 -12.79 11.98
N ASN A 320 -6.92 -11.76 12.24
CA ASN A 320 -5.61 -11.63 11.60
C ASN A 320 -4.58 -12.46 12.35
N ARG A 321 -3.52 -12.86 11.64
CA ARG A 321 -2.35 -13.46 12.25
C ARG A 321 -1.16 -12.54 12.04
N PHE A 322 -0.61 -12.08 13.15
CA PHE A 322 0.63 -11.32 13.20
C PHE A 322 1.70 -12.24 13.76
N ALA A 323 2.59 -12.71 12.89
CA ALA A 323 3.61 -13.68 13.24
C ALA A 323 5.03 -13.21 12.91
N PHE A 324 5.96 -13.40 13.83
CA PHE A 324 7.39 -13.15 13.60
C PHE A 324 7.73 -11.72 13.13
N ASN A 325 6.92 -10.74 13.54
CA ASN A 325 7.17 -9.33 13.24
C ASN A 325 8.10 -8.70 14.29
N GLY A 326 8.79 -7.62 13.92
CA GLY A 326 9.51 -6.80 14.90
C GLY A 326 8.53 -6.18 15.92
N VAL A 327 7.53 -5.48 15.42
CA VAL A 327 6.38 -5.03 16.21
C VAL A 327 5.10 -5.47 15.51
N ALA A 328 4.19 -6.19 16.17
CA ALA A 328 2.95 -6.60 15.51
C ALA A 328 2.05 -5.40 15.23
N ILE A 329 1.81 -4.55 16.23
CA ILE A 329 0.99 -3.35 16.11
C ILE A 329 1.68 -2.16 16.81
N ARG A 330 1.78 -1.05 16.10
CA ARG A 330 2.34 0.21 16.60
C ARG A 330 1.34 1.34 16.38
N PHE A 331 0.84 1.89 17.47
CA PHE A 331 0.04 3.10 17.48
C PHE A 331 0.91 4.29 17.89
N THR A 332 0.99 5.32 17.04
CA THR A 332 1.79 6.53 17.32
C THR A 332 0.98 7.68 17.89
N SER A 333 -0.35 7.51 18.03
CA SER A 333 -1.25 8.53 18.56
C SER A 333 -2.10 8.02 19.72
N GLU A 334 -2.59 8.95 20.55
CA GLU A 334 -3.42 8.66 21.71
C GLU A 334 -4.93 8.61 21.41
N LEU A 335 -5.35 8.52 20.14
CA LEU A 335 -6.78 8.66 19.77
C LEU A 335 -7.65 7.48 20.24
N GLY A 336 -7.11 6.26 20.26
CA GLY A 336 -7.91 5.07 20.54
C GLY A 336 -8.76 4.65 19.34
N GLY A 337 -9.93 4.06 19.59
CA GLY A 337 -10.92 3.74 18.54
C GLY A 337 -10.58 2.52 17.69
N ASN A 338 -9.58 1.74 18.09
CA ASN A 338 -9.27 0.47 17.43
C ASN A 338 -9.94 -0.69 18.18
N ILE A 339 -10.52 -1.62 17.42
CA ILE A 339 -11.19 -2.82 17.96
C ILE A 339 -10.44 -4.03 17.45
N LEU A 340 -9.84 -4.80 18.35
CA LEU A 340 -9.00 -5.96 18.04
C LEU A 340 -9.61 -7.22 18.64
N THR A 341 -10.13 -8.07 17.75
CA THR A 341 -10.87 -9.27 18.14
C THR A 341 -10.35 -10.52 17.43
N ASP A 342 -10.22 -11.63 18.16
CA ASP A 342 -9.90 -12.94 17.59
C ASP A 342 -8.59 -12.98 16.75
N ASN A 343 -7.65 -12.07 17.00
CA ASN A 343 -6.36 -12.08 16.32
C ASN A 343 -5.38 -13.05 16.99
N ILE A 344 -4.39 -13.52 16.22
CA ILE A 344 -3.31 -14.38 16.70
C ILE A 344 -2.02 -13.59 16.67
N PHE A 345 -1.41 -13.40 17.84
CA PHE A 345 -0.09 -12.82 18.03
C PHE A 345 0.90 -13.93 18.41
N GLU A 346 1.89 -14.18 17.56
CA GLU A 346 2.88 -15.23 17.85
C GLU A 346 4.29 -14.93 17.35
N GLY A 347 5.27 -15.17 18.22
CA GLY A 347 6.69 -15.04 17.87
C GLY A 347 7.10 -13.63 17.43
N ASN A 348 6.26 -12.61 17.63
CA ASN A 348 6.66 -11.22 17.41
C ASN A 348 7.67 -10.82 18.49
N LEU A 349 8.58 -9.90 18.15
CA LEU A 349 9.50 -9.38 19.14
C LEU A 349 8.77 -8.50 20.15
N THR A 350 7.79 -7.71 19.71
CA THR A 350 6.82 -7.00 20.55
C THR A 350 5.44 -7.09 19.92
N ASP A 351 4.42 -7.48 20.67
CA ASP A 351 3.06 -7.54 20.13
C ASP A 351 2.47 -6.15 19.92
N VAL A 352 2.53 -5.28 20.93
CA VAL A 352 1.93 -3.94 20.82
C VAL A 352 2.86 -2.88 21.39
N VAL A 353 2.99 -1.78 20.65
CA VAL A 353 3.56 -0.53 21.14
C VAL A 353 2.51 0.56 20.97
N GLN A 354 2.16 1.23 22.06
CA GLN A 354 1.22 2.34 22.04
C GLN A 354 1.91 3.58 22.60
N MET A 355 2.05 4.61 21.76
CA MET A 355 2.61 5.89 22.20
C MET A 355 1.58 6.68 23.02
N GLY A 356 2.09 7.41 24.00
CA GLY A 356 1.31 8.21 24.94
C GLY A 356 0.95 7.48 26.23
N ARG A 357 0.43 8.23 27.21
CA ARG A 357 0.14 7.71 28.56
C ARG A 357 -1.36 7.50 28.78
N GLY A 358 -1.74 6.53 29.60
CA GLY A 358 -3.16 6.31 29.97
C GLY A 358 -4.04 5.90 28.78
N VAL A 359 -3.49 5.05 27.92
CA VAL A 359 -4.02 4.69 26.60
C VAL A 359 -4.64 3.29 26.55
N ALA A 360 -4.46 2.48 27.60
CA ALA A 360 -4.93 1.09 27.65
C ALA A 360 -6.42 0.94 27.35
N ASP A 361 -7.26 1.83 27.89
CA ASP A 361 -8.71 1.78 27.76
C ASP A 361 -9.25 2.45 26.48
N LYS A 362 -8.35 3.01 25.66
CA LYS A 362 -8.73 3.72 24.43
C LYS A 362 -8.96 2.78 23.25
N ASN A 363 -8.40 1.56 23.30
CA ASN A 363 -8.59 0.51 22.31
C ASN A 363 -9.30 -0.68 22.97
N GLN A 364 -10.08 -1.42 22.18
CA GLN A 364 -10.80 -2.60 22.66
C GLN A 364 -10.07 -3.86 22.24
N TRP A 365 -9.80 -4.74 23.21
CA TRP A 365 -9.13 -6.02 22.99
C TRP A 365 -10.01 -7.12 23.56
N ARG A 366 -10.34 -8.13 22.73
CA ARG A 366 -11.13 -9.26 23.19
C ARG A 366 -10.89 -10.52 22.38
N GLY A 367 -10.67 -11.65 23.06
CA GLY A 367 -10.63 -12.95 22.40
C GLY A 367 -9.38 -13.15 21.53
N ASN A 368 -8.35 -12.34 21.72
CA ASN A 368 -7.10 -12.51 20.99
C ASN A 368 -6.28 -13.65 21.62
N TYR A 369 -5.51 -14.36 20.80
CA TYR A 369 -4.51 -15.31 21.25
C TYR A 369 -3.15 -14.64 21.30
N PHE A 370 -2.46 -14.75 22.44
CA PHE A 370 -1.10 -14.27 22.65
C PHE A 370 -0.21 -15.45 23.00
N ALA A 371 0.86 -15.66 22.24
CA ALA A 371 1.76 -16.80 22.44
C ALA A 371 2.51 -16.77 23.80
N ASP A 372 2.59 -15.60 24.42
CA ASP A 372 3.22 -15.38 25.73
C ASP A 372 2.22 -15.28 26.89
N TYR A 373 0.93 -15.58 26.65
CA TYR A 373 -0.07 -15.60 27.73
C TYR A 373 0.29 -16.65 28.80
N GLN A 374 0.44 -16.19 30.05
CA GLN A 374 0.89 -17.02 31.18
C GLN A 374 -0.24 -17.40 32.15
N GLY A 375 -1.50 -17.14 31.79
CA GLY A 375 -2.65 -17.48 32.62
C GLY A 375 -3.05 -18.96 32.54
N PHE A 376 -4.21 -19.28 33.11
CA PHE A 376 -4.75 -20.64 33.15
C PHE A 376 -6.17 -20.67 32.58
N ASP A 377 -6.56 -21.81 32.05
CA ASP A 377 -7.95 -22.15 31.70
C ASP A 377 -8.37 -23.34 32.57
N ARG A 378 -8.88 -23.05 33.77
CA ARG A 378 -9.26 -24.08 34.76
C ARG A 378 -10.63 -24.68 34.47
N ASN A 379 -11.50 -23.95 33.80
CA ASN A 379 -12.85 -24.39 33.48
C ASN A 379 -12.92 -25.18 32.15
N GLY A 380 -11.86 -25.11 31.32
CA GLY A 380 -11.71 -25.83 30.06
C GLY A 380 -12.54 -25.25 28.91
N ASP A 381 -12.90 -23.97 28.95
CA ASP A 381 -13.73 -23.34 27.92
C ASP A 381 -12.93 -22.73 26.75
N GLY A 382 -11.59 -22.79 26.83
CA GLY A 382 -10.67 -22.25 25.83
C GLY A 382 -10.39 -20.75 25.96
N VAL A 383 -10.93 -20.08 26.99
CA VAL A 383 -10.68 -18.69 27.36
C VAL A 383 -9.82 -18.68 28.63
N GLY A 384 -8.90 -17.73 28.73
CA GLY A 384 -8.10 -17.55 29.93
C GLY A 384 -8.91 -17.02 31.11
N ASP A 385 -8.74 -17.62 32.29
CA ASP A 385 -9.38 -17.21 33.55
C ASP A 385 -8.88 -15.85 34.07
N THR A 386 -7.72 -15.38 33.58
CA THR A 386 -7.14 -14.08 33.93
C THR A 386 -6.96 -13.21 32.70
N PRO A 387 -7.10 -11.88 32.81
CA PRO A 387 -6.79 -10.97 31.70
C PRO A 387 -5.35 -11.14 31.20
N HIS A 388 -5.13 -10.88 29.91
CA HIS A 388 -3.80 -10.66 29.37
C HIS A 388 -3.51 -9.15 29.41
N GLU A 389 -2.46 -8.77 30.14
CA GLU A 389 -2.06 -7.38 30.35
C GLU A 389 -0.64 -7.16 29.83
N LEU A 390 -0.46 -6.19 28.93
CA LEU A 390 0.86 -5.78 28.47
C LEU A 390 1.24 -4.46 29.14
N TYR A 391 2.41 -4.44 29.77
CA TYR A 391 2.96 -3.26 30.42
C TYR A 391 4.18 -2.73 29.67
N SER A 392 4.30 -1.40 29.59
CA SER A 392 5.53 -0.72 29.20
C SER A 392 6.22 -0.20 30.45
N TYR A 393 7.47 -0.59 30.64
CA TYR A 393 8.35 -0.07 31.68
C TYR A 393 9.07 1.18 31.16
N ALA A 394 9.37 2.16 32.03
CA ALA A 394 9.90 3.46 31.58
C ALA A 394 11.28 3.37 30.91
N ASP A 395 12.00 2.28 31.13
CA ASP A 395 13.37 2.07 30.64
C ASP A 395 13.41 1.24 29.35
N GLN A 396 12.35 1.24 28.52
CA GLN A 396 12.42 0.61 27.19
C GLN A 396 13.37 1.39 26.27
N ILE A 397 14.68 1.20 26.50
CA ILE A 397 15.79 1.74 25.72
C ILE A 397 15.57 1.42 24.24
N TRP A 398 14.89 0.33 23.89
CA TRP A 398 14.59 -0.02 22.49
C TRP A 398 13.42 0.73 21.84
N ILE A 399 12.53 1.36 22.61
CA ILE A 399 11.55 2.32 22.09
C ILE A 399 12.28 3.62 21.73
N GLU A 400 13.13 4.11 22.62
CA GLU A 400 13.85 5.38 22.43
C GLU A 400 15.09 5.23 21.53
N THR A 401 15.73 4.06 21.55
CA THR A 401 16.93 3.69 20.80
C THR A 401 16.66 2.43 19.98
N PRO A 402 16.12 2.57 18.74
CA PRO A 402 15.77 1.42 17.90
C PRO A 402 16.92 0.42 17.67
N ALA A 403 18.17 0.88 17.68
CA ALA A 403 19.35 0.01 17.55
C ALA A 403 19.49 -1.00 18.70
N ALA A 404 18.95 -0.71 19.89
CA ALA A 404 18.98 -1.63 21.03
C ALA A 404 18.08 -2.87 20.81
N GLN A 405 17.13 -2.82 19.87
CA GLN A 405 16.29 -3.99 19.51
C GLN A 405 17.12 -5.20 19.08
N PHE A 406 18.31 -4.98 18.50
CA PHE A 406 19.23 -6.05 18.11
C PHE A 406 19.62 -6.96 19.29
N PHE A 407 19.67 -6.42 20.51
CA PHE A 407 20.09 -7.16 21.70
C PHE A 407 18.93 -7.75 22.50
N LYS A 408 17.68 -7.62 22.04
CA LYS A 408 16.48 -7.97 22.83
C LYS A 408 16.40 -9.46 23.20
N THR A 409 16.98 -10.33 22.39
CA THR A 409 17.11 -11.78 22.68
C THR A 409 18.42 -12.15 23.35
N SER A 410 19.20 -11.17 23.81
CA SER A 410 20.42 -11.44 24.58
C SER A 410 20.06 -11.79 26.03
N PRO A 411 20.82 -12.70 26.68
CA PRO A 411 20.60 -13.04 28.09
C PRO A 411 20.63 -11.83 29.04
N VAL A 412 21.36 -10.77 28.66
CA VAL A 412 21.46 -9.54 29.46
C VAL A 412 20.15 -8.74 29.42
N LEU A 413 19.53 -8.59 28.24
CA LEU A 413 18.25 -7.89 28.15
C LEU A 413 17.09 -8.73 28.71
N GLU A 414 17.11 -10.06 28.59
CA GLU A 414 16.13 -10.92 29.27
C GLU A 414 16.21 -10.80 30.81
N LEU A 415 17.43 -10.73 31.37
CA LEU A 415 17.62 -10.51 32.80
C LEU A 415 17.13 -9.12 33.23
N LEU A 416 17.36 -8.08 32.43
CA LEU A 416 16.84 -6.74 32.70
C LEU A 416 15.31 -6.71 32.64
N ASP A 417 14.67 -7.34 31.65
CA ASP A 417 13.20 -7.45 31.57
C ASP A 417 12.63 -8.15 32.81
N PHE A 418 13.27 -9.23 33.27
CA PHE A 418 12.88 -9.92 34.51
C PHE A 418 13.00 -9.01 35.75
N LEU A 419 14.11 -8.26 35.87
CA LEU A 419 14.31 -7.33 36.98
C LEU A 419 13.31 -6.17 36.95
N GLU A 420 12.98 -5.63 35.78
CA GLU A 420 11.96 -4.59 35.60
C GLU A 420 10.57 -5.09 36.00
N ARG A 421 10.22 -6.34 35.66
CA ARG A 421 8.97 -6.96 36.12
C ARG A 421 8.93 -7.16 37.63
N LEU A 422 10.07 -7.48 38.25
CA LEU A 422 10.17 -7.78 39.69
C LEU A 422 10.23 -6.53 40.57
N ALA A 423 11.00 -5.51 40.14
CA ALA A 423 11.27 -4.29 40.90
C ALA A 423 11.43 -3.09 39.94
N PRO A 424 10.33 -2.58 39.36
CA PRO A 424 10.39 -1.51 38.39
C PRO A 424 10.87 -0.20 39.02
N PHE A 425 11.81 0.49 38.35
CA PHE A 425 12.35 1.78 38.80
C PHE A 425 11.34 2.94 38.72
N SER A 426 10.23 2.72 38.01
CA SER A 426 9.08 3.62 37.87
C SER A 426 7.81 2.80 37.70
N SER A 427 6.64 3.32 38.09
CA SER A 427 5.37 2.62 37.84
C SER A 427 5.20 2.26 36.36
N PRO A 428 5.06 0.98 35.99
CA PRO A 428 4.82 0.59 34.60
C PRO A 428 3.48 1.10 34.11
N GLU A 429 3.41 1.42 32.83
CA GLU A 429 2.18 1.87 32.19
C GLU A 429 1.51 0.72 31.44
N LEU A 430 0.24 0.46 31.77
CA LEU A 430 -0.57 -0.51 31.05
C LEU A 430 -0.77 -0.02 29.60
N GLN A 431 -0.45 -0.89 28.64
CA GLN A 431 -0.53 -0.60 27.20
C GLN A 431 -1.79 -1.22 26.58
N LEU A 432 -2.13 -2.43 27.00
CA LEU A 432 -3.34 -3.13 26.58
C LEU A 432 -3.80 -4.09 27.67
N LYS A 433 -5.10 -4.39 27.64
CA LYS A 433 -5.73 -5.42 28.45
C LYS A 433 -6.80 -6.14 27.63
N ASP A 434 -6.65 -7.46 27.48
CA ASP A 434 -7.69 -8.34 26.96
C ASP A 434 -8.29 -9.12 28.13
N ASP A 435 -9.55 -8.87 28.47
CA ASP A 435 -10.24 -9.52 29.60
C ASP A 435 -10.62 -10.98 29.32
N ALA A 436 -10.59 -11.41 28.07
CA ALA A 436 -10.99 -12.76 27.66
C ALA A 436 -10.03 -13.30 26.59
N PRO A 437 -8.72 -13.42 26.89
CA PRO A 437 -7.75 -13.91 25.92
C PRO A 437 -8.03 -15.39 25.61
N ARG A 438 -7.73 -15.82 24.39
CA ARG A 438 -7.84 -17.25 24.03
C ARG A 438 -6.68 -18.03 24.63
N PHE A 439 -6.98 -19.09 25.37
CA PHE A 439 -5.97 -19.97 25.95
C PHE A 439 -5.40 -20.93 24.89
N VAL A 440 -6.26 -21.45 24.01
CA VAL A 440 -5.87 -22.38 22.94
C VAL A 440 -5.71 -21.62 21.63
N LYS A 441 -4.56 -21.81 20.97
CA LYS A 441 -4.30 -21.27 19.64
C LYS A 441 -5.37 -21.79 18.66
N PRO A 442 -6.13 -20.92 17.98
CA PRO A 442 -7.09 -21.35 16.98
C PRO A 442 -6.39 -22.09 15.83
N ALA A 443 -6.97 -23.22 15.40
CA ALA A 443 -6.51 -23.91 14.20
C ALA A 443 -6.76 -23.03 12.96
N ARG A 444 -5.72 -22.84 12.12
CA ARG A 444 -5.87 -22.22 10.80
C ARG A 444 -5.54 -23.23 9.72
N SER A 445 -6.37 -23.29 8.68
CA SER A 445 -6.02 -24.00 7.45
C SER A 445 -4.96 -23.20 6.72
N ALA A 446 -3.81 -23.81 6.42
CA ALA A 446 -2.84 -23.20 5.50
C ALA A 446 -3.54 -23.01 4.15
N LYS A 447 -3.52 -21.79 3.61
CA LYS A 447 -3.92 -21.56 2.21
C LYS A 447 -2.78 -22.11 1.33
N SER A 448 -3.08 -23.19 0.61
CA SER A 448 -2.19 -23.86 -0.34
C SER A 448 -1.88 -23.00 -1.56
#